data_AF-A0A955EIY6-F1
#
_entry.id   AF-A0A955EIY6-F1
#
_cell.length_a   1.000
_cell.length_b   1.000
_cell.length_c   1.000
_cell.angle_alpha   90.00
_cell.angle_beta   90.00
_cell.angle_gamma   90.00
#
_symmetry.space_group_name_H-M   'P 1'
#
loop_
_entity.id
_entity.type
_entity.pdbx_description
1 polymer ?
#
loop_
_entity_poly.entity_id
_entity_poly.type
_entity_poly.pdbx_seq_one_letter_code
_entity_poly.pdbx_strand_id
1 'polypeptide(L)' 'MPRVRKGSARKKAHKRVLREARGYYGTKSRHFQQAKVALTRAGAFAWRDRRARKRDMRRLWITRITAA' A
#
# COMPACT_ATOMS: atom_id res chain seq x y z
N MET A 1 31.40 19.79 18.67
CA MET A 1 30.16 19.69 17.87
C MET A 1 29.00 19.20 18.75
N PRO A 2 27.81 19.81 18.70
CA PRO A 2 26.66 19.36 19.48
C PRO A 2 26.01 18.08 18.89
N ARG A 3 25.51 17.18 19.76
CA ARG A 3 24.83 15.94 19.36
C ARG A 3 23.36 16.21 19.00
N VAL A 4 23.00 16.02 17.72
CA VAL A 4 21.60 16.19 17.25
C VAL A 4 20.76 14.94 17.56
N ARG A 5 19.59 15.11 18.20
CA ARG A 5 18.63 14.04 18.51
C ARG A 5 17.44 14.02 17.54
N LYS A 6 16.98 12.84 17.11
CA LYS A 6 15.89 12.65 16.10
C LYS A 6 14.49 12.37 16.67
N GLY A 7 14.27 12.56 17.98
CA GLY A 7 13.09 12.04 18.70
C GLY A 7 11.73 12.34 18.03
N SER A 8 11.42 13.61 17.82
CA SER A 8 10.14 14.04 17.23
C SER A 8 9.99 13.63 15.76
N ALA A 9 11.05 13.74 14.96
CA ALA A 9 11.06 13.38 13.55
C ALA A 9 10.76 11.88 13.34
N ARG A 10 11.34 11.00 14.16
CA ARG A 10 11.08 9.54 14.10
C ARG A 10 9.62 9.22 14.38
N LYS A 11 9.01 9.85 15.40
CA LYS A 11 7.59 9.66 15.74
C LYS A 11 6.67 10.10 14.60
N LYS A 12 6.98 11.24 13.95
CA LYS A 12 6.23 11.73 12.77
C LYS A 12 6.31 10.75 11.60
N ALA A 13 7.50 10.22 11.30
CA ALA A 13 7.70 9.24 10.22
C ALA A 13 6.91 7.94 10.48
N HIS A 14 6.93 7.41 11.72
CA HIS A 14 6.16 6.23 12.08
C HIS A 14 4.65 6.45 11.94
N LYS A 15 4.14 7.62 12.39
CA LYS A 15 2.72 7.97 12.25
C LYS A 15 2.28 8.05 10.78
N ARG A 16 3.15 8.53 9.87
CA ARG A 16 2.85 8.57 8.42
C ARG A 16 2.63 7.17 7.86
N VAL A 17 3.55 6.24 8.15
CA VAL A 17 3.45 4.84 7.70
C VAL A 17 2.22 4.13 8.29
N LEU A 18 1.95 4.31 9.58
CA LEU A 18 0.75 3.72 10.21
C LEU A 18 -0.55 4.32 9.67
N ARG A 19 -0.53 5.59 9.24
CA ARG A 19 -1.68 6.23 8.59
C ARG A 19 -1.94 5.63 7.20
N GLU A 20 -0.90 5.32 6.44
CA GLU A 20 -1.01 4.65 5.15
C GLU A 20 -1.49 3.20 5.29
N ALA A 21 -1.06 2.50 6.35
CA ALA A 21 -1.45 1.12 6.64
C ALA A 21 -2.81 0.97 7.36
N ARG A 22 -3.63 2.03 7.43
CA ARG A 22 -4.96 1.98 8.06
C ARG A 22 -5.85 0.99 7.30
N GLY A 23 -6.67 0.25 8.05
CA GLY A 23 -7.55 -0.79 7.49
C GLY A 23 -6.88 -2.15 7.28
N TYR A 24 -5.57 -2.27 7.45
CA TYR A 24 -4.92 -3.59 7.46
C TYR A 24 -5.30 -4.40 8.71
N TYR A 25 -5.55 -5.68 8.50
CA TYR A 25 -5.96 -6.62 9.54
C TYR A 25 -4.84 -6.86 10.57
N GLY A 26 -5.23 -6.92 11.84
CA GLY A 26 -4.35 -7.27 12.96
C GLY A 26 -3.14 -6.34 13.13
N THR A 27 -1.96 -6.93 13.28
CA THR A 27 -0.71 -6.20 13.60
C THR A 27 -0.21 -5.30 12.48
N LYS A 28 -0.69 -5.50 11.24
CA LYS A 28 -0.25 -4.75 10.05
C LYS A 28 -0.73 -3.29 10.04
N SER A 29 -1.70 -2.91 10.87
CA SER A 29 -2.15 -1.52 11.06
C SER A 29 -1.66 -0.88 12.36
N ARG A 30 -1.06 -1.67 13.27
CA ARG A 30 -0.65 -1.22 14.61
C ARG A 30 0.87 -1.21 14.83
N HIS A 31 1.59 -2.20 14.29
CA HIS A 31 3.04 -2.31 14.45
C HIS A 31 3.78 -1.75 13.23
N PHE A 32 4.67 -0.79 13.45
CA PHE A 32 5.39 -0.10 12.37
C PHE A 32 6.15 -1.05 11.43
N GLN A 33 6.84 -2.07 11.98
CA GLN A 33 7.61 -3.01 11.17
C GLN A 33 6.70 -3.84 10.26
N GLN A 34 5.60 -4.35 10.80
CA GLN A 34 4.62 -5.14 10.04
C GLN A 34 3.88 -4.27 9.01
N ALA A 35 3.54 -3.04 9.38
CA ALA A 35 2.94 -2.06 8.48
C ALA A 35 3.86 -1.75 7.30
N LYS A 36 5.15 -1.55 7.55
CA LYS A 36 6.15 -1.29 6.49
C LYS A 36 6.23 -2.44 5.50
N VAL A 37 6.34 -3.69 5.98
CA VAL A 37 6.37 -4.89 5.11
C VAL A 37 5.09 -5.01 4.29
N ALA A 38 3.93 -4.79 4.93
CA ALA A 38 2.63 -4.84 4.26
C ALA A 38 2.51 -3.78 3.15
N LEU A 39 2.92 -2.54 3.42
CA LEU A 39 2.88 -1.45 2.45
C LEU A 39 3.83 -1.68 1.27
N THR A 40 5.04 -2.20 1.51
CA THR A 40 5.97 -2.54 0.42
C THR A 40 5.36 -3.58 -0.52
N ARG A 41 4.74 -4.63 0.04
CA ARG A 41 4.06 -5.65 -0.77
C ARG A 41 2.84 -5.08 -1.52
N ALA A 42 2.06 -4.24 -0.86
CA ALA A 42 0.91 -3.58 -1.48
C ALA A 42 1.33 -2.64 -2.63
N GLY A 43 2.47 -1.94 -2.50
CA GLY A 43 3.01 -1.10 -3.56
C GLY A 43 3.37 -1.91 -4.82
N ALA A 44 4.00 -3.07 -4.65
CA ALA A 44 4.29 -3.98 -5.76
C ALA A 44 3.02 -4.47 -6.46
N PHE A 45 1.99 -4.85 -5.70
CA PHE A 45 0.70 -5.24 -6.26
C PHE A 45 0.00 -4.09 -6.97
N ALA A 46 -0.03 -2.90 -6.39
CA ALA A 46 -0.62 -1.73 -7.03
C ALA A 46 0.03 -1.42 -8.38
N TRP A 47 1.36 -1.52 -8.48
CA TRP A 47 2.06 -1.30 -9.75
C TRP A 47 1.66 -2.33 -10.81
N ARG A 48 1.65 -3.61 -10.45
CA ARG A 48 1.24 -4.72 -11.33
C ARG A 48 -0.22 -4.56 -11.79
N ASP A 49 -1.11 -4.26 -10.85
CA ASP A 49 -2.56 -4.26 -11.08
C ASP A 49 -3.01 -3.08 -11.94
N ARG A 50 -2.26 -1.98 -11.99
CA ARG A 50 -2.49 -0.90 -12.96
C ARG A 50 -2.43 -1.40 -14.40
N ARG A 51 -1.55 -2.35 -14.71
CA ARG A 51 -1.46 -2.97 -16.04
C ARG A 51 -2.51 -4.06 -16.23
N ALA A 52 -2.78 -4.86 -15.20
CA ALA A 52 -3.80 -5.91 -15.24
C ALA A 52 -5.20 -5.34 -15.47
N ARG A 53 -5.59 -4.27 -14.78
CA ARG A 53 -6.92 -3.63 -14.89
C ARG A 53 -7.29 -3.27 -16.33
N LYS A 54 -6.33 -2.84 -17.15
CA LYS A 54 -6.57 -2.53 -18.57
C LYS A 54 -6.98 -3.78 -19.36
N ARG A 55 -6.39 -4.94 -19.03
CA ARG A 55 -6.73 -6.24 -19.63
C ARG A 55 -8.04 -6.78 -19.10
N ASP A 56 -8.29 -6.63 -17.81
CA ASP A 56 -9.53 -7.10 -17.17
C ASP A 56 -10.75 -6.38 -17.75
N MET A 57 -10.66 -5.07 -17.96
CA MET A 57 -11.73 -4.28 -18.61
C MET A 57 -11.95 -4.70 -20.05
N ARG A 58 -10.87 -4.92 -20.82
CA ARG A 58 -10.98 -5.44 -22.18
C ARG A 58 -11.65 -6.81 -22.22
N ARG A 59 -11.29 -7.72 -21.30
CA ARG A 59 -11.91 -9.04 -21.20
C ARG A 59 -13.40 -8.95 -20.87
N LEU A 60 -13.77 -8.06 -19.95
CA LEU A 60 -15.17 -7.80 -19.62
C LEU A 60 -15.94 -7.27 -20.83
N TRP A 61 -15.36 -6.34 -21.60
CA TRP A 61 -15.99 -5.82 -22.80
C TRP A 61 -16.21 -6.90 -23.86
N ILE A 62 -15.20 -7.74 -24.13
CA ILE A 62 -15.37 -8.87 -25.06
C ILE A 62 -16.51 -9.77 -24.59
N THR A 63 -16.55 -10.12 -23.30
CA THR A 63 -17.61 -10.98 -22.73
C THR A 63 -19.00 -10.36 -22.91
N ARG A 64 -19.14 -9.04 -22.69
CA ARG A 64 -20.40 -8.32 -22.88
C ARG A 64 -20.83 -8.23 -24.34
N ILE A 65 -19.88 -8.07 -25.26
CA ILE A 65 -20.14 -8.04 -26.70
C ILE A 65 -20.58 -9.42 -27.20
N THR A 66 -19.92 -10.48 -26.75
CA THR A 66 -20.24 -11.86 -27.16
C THR A 66 -21.53 -12.38 -26.53
N ALA A 67 -21.98 -11.81 -25.40
CA ALA A 67 -23.22 -12.20 -24.73
C ALA A 67 -24.47 -11.48 -25.25
N ALA A 68 -24.30 -10.43 -26.08
CA ALA A 68 -25.37 -9.76 -26.80
C ALA A 68 -25.61 -10.44 -28.14
#